data_AF-A0A518F120-F1
#
_entry.id   AF-A0A518F120-F1
#
_cell.length_a   1.000
_cell.length_b   1.000
_cell.length_c   1.000
_cell.angle_alpha   90.00
_cell.angle_beta   90.00
_cell.angle_gamma   90.00
#
_symmetry.space_group_name_H-M   'P 1'
#
loop_
_entity.id
_entity.type
_entity.pdbx_description
1 polymer ?
#
loop_
_entity_poly.entity_id
_entity_poly.type
_entity_poly.pdbx_seq_one_letter_code
_entity_poly.pdbx_strand_id
1 'polypeptide(L)'
;MLYLFASSLSIFLAAGALGGAAPASPPQDKLEIPEFELELDFSDLSKLEGGLQRSGQTRGQWTAEYDGTPISFSLAALLVSDGFDLEGPGEIAQIVGNSRGNARRAKGGSYDFQRSKPLIGDFGRVPYGWLAAHDTNTGTDIDGYDILVGGVTSAGAYFLDMHIKKRFTDKEWAAFEKWAGKAIHYTGEVIDPEWPEEEAEARWKKSMPESVEGNGNNQILRTDHYIIFTNVGKSTARAFGKQVDENYEKVRTVYPFEDLPGQKLLPIFYFLNKSQYIDWCVINLEWTKAQAELSAGVASGDAYATYQQSTIAPVHIHEQTHQIFRNRLHLSGGGSWFQEGVAEYISVQQSELNEVKQFAKQGTTQPLAELMTVPSLLMSAGDATRKKGGSVAGGAYTQAASLIEFVKHSKFGKDKFLEWIDAMGRVGRGDLPAIKRGITRIYGVTLEEFEAEYLDYWQNRKKVRDWHGPSK
;
A
#
# COMPACT_ATOMS: atom_id res chain seq x y z
N MET A 1 -0.53 5.98 -12.45
CA MET A 1 -1.63 5.38 -13.27
C MET A 1 -2.23 4.18 -12.53
N LEU A 2 -3.02 4.41 -11.48
CA LEU A 2 -3.45 3.35 -10.56
C LEU A 2 -4.92 2.97 -10.74
N TYR A 3 -5.15 1.68 -10.99
CA TYR A 3 -6.38 0.88 -10.94
C TYR A 3 -7.72 1.61 -10.88
N LEU A 4 -8.41 1.62 -12.02
CA LEU A 4 -9.86 1.82 -12.17
C LEU A 4 -10.57 0.47 -11.97
N PHE A 5 -10.51 -0.10 -10.77
CA PHE A 5 -11.52 -1.06 -10.31
C PHE A 5 -12.33 -0.40 -9.19
N ALA A 6 -13.21 0.51 -9.60
CA ALA A 6 -14.34 0.94 -8.79
C ALA A 6 -15.56 0.09 -9.18
N SER A 7 -15.46 -1.24 -9.10
CA SER A 7 -16.64 -2.03 -8.81
C SER A 7 -16.95 -1.73 -7.35
N SER A 8 -18.10 -1.11 -7.12
CA SER A 8 -18.65 -0.74 -5.82
C SER A 8 -18.93 -2.00 -5.00
N LEU A 9 -17.87 -2.63 -4.51
CA LEU A 9 -17.96 -3.76 -3.60
C LEU A 9 -18.32 -3.21 -2.22
N SER A 10 -19.62 -3.14 -1.99
CA SER A 10 -20.16 -2.86 -0.67
C SER A 10 -19.88 -4.09 0.18
N ILE A 11 -18.78 -4.06 0.93
CA ILE A 11 -18.62 -4.94 2.10
C ILE A 11 -19.71 -4.49 3.06
N PHE A 12 -20.87 -5.13 2.98
CA PHE A 12 -21.95 -4.93 3.94
C PHE A 12 -21.55 -5.63 5.24
N LEU A 13 -20.67 -5.00 6.01
CA LEU A 13 -20.68 -5.13 7.47
C LEU A 13 -21.87 -4.31 7.98
N ALA A 14 -23.08 -4.74 7.61
CA ALA A 14 -24.26 -4.26 8.29
C ALA A 14 -24.22 -4.86 9.69
N ALA A 15 -24.09 -4.00 10.71
CA ALA A 15 -24.65 -4.29 12.03
C ALA A 15 -26.18 -4.37 11.86
N GLY A 16 -26.64 -5.43 11.21
CA GLY A 16 -28.02 -5.68 10.82
C GLY A 16 -28.67 -6.60 11.84
N ALA A 17 -29.80 -6.17 12.37
CA ALA A 17 -30.61 -6.85 13.37
C ALA A 17 -30.76 -8.35 13.12
N LEU A 18 -30.71 -9.11 14.23
CA LEU A 18 -30.87 -10.55 14.38
C LEU A 18 -32.08 -11.11 13.59
N GLY A 19 -31.92 -11.34 12.29
CA GLY A 19 -32.80 -12.20 11.51
C GLY A 19 -32.38 -13.64 11.76
N GLY A 20 -33.33 -14.49 12.17
CA GLY A 20 -33.12 -15.84 12.73
C GLY A 20 -31.98 -16.64 12.09
N ALA A 21 -30.79 -16.54 12.68
CA ALA A 21 -29.65 -17.38 12.36
C ALA A 21 -29.90 -18.79 12.93
N ALA A 22 -29.37 -19.81 12.24
CA ALA A 22 -29.28 -21.15 12.80
C ALA A 22 -28.64 -21.10 14.19
N PRO A 23 -29.05 -21.96 15.14
CA PRO A 23 -28.52 -21.92 16.51
C PRO A 23 -26.99 -22.05 16.46
N ALA A 24 -26.29 -21.07 17.06
CA ALA A 24 -24.85 -21.09 17.16
C ALA A 24 -24.40 -22.33 17.95
N SER A 25 -23.32 -22.98 17.51
CA SER A 25 -22.63 -23.98 18.32
C SER A 25 -22.22 -23.37 19.66
N PRO A 26 -22.18 -24.14 20.76
CA PRO A 26 -21.71 -23.63 22.04
C PRO A 26 -20.28 -23.07 21.92
N PRO A 27 -19.93 -22.02 22.69
CA PRO A 27 -18.61 -21.42 22.65
C PRO A 27 -17.55 -22.46 23.03
N GLN A 28 -16.47 -22.50 22.25
CA GLN A 28 -15.32 -23.36 22.46
C GLN A 28 -14.09 -22.46 22.59
N ASP A 29 -13.23 -22.77 23.57
CA ASP A 29 -11.98 -22.02 23.79
C ASP A 29 -11.01 -22.20 22.62
N LYS A 30 -11.09 -23.33 21.92
CA LYS A 30 -10.34 -23.63 20.69
C LYS A 30 -11.29 -23.97 19.58
N LEU A 31 -11.10 -23.36 18.42
CA LEU A 31 -11.98 -23.49 17.28
C LEU A 31 -11.19 -23.83 16.02
N GLU A 32 -11.44 -25.01 15.47
CA GLU A 32 -10.90 -25.39 14.17
C GLU A 32 -11.80 -24.86 13.05
N ILE A 33 -11.17 -24.30 12.02
CA ILE A 33 -11.82 -23.78 10.82
C ILE A 33 -11.12 -24.39 9.60
N PRO A 34 -11.42 -25.67 9.28
CA PRO A 34 -10.65 -26.43 8.29
C PRO A 34 -10.63 -25.81 6.90
N GLU A 35 -11.70 -25.12 6.51
CA GLU A 35 -11.83 -24.44 5.21
C GLU A 35 -10.83 -23.30 5.00
N PHE A 36 -10.22 -22.78 6.08
CA PHE A 36 -9.15 -21.79 6.04
C PHE A 36 -7.83 -22.33 6.60
N GLU A 37 -7.80 -23.61 7.01
CA GLU A 37 -6.65 -24.22 7.68
C GLU A 37 -6.24 -23.42 8.94
N LEU A 38 -7.22 -22.96 9.71
CA LEU A 38 -7.01 -22.15 10.91
C LEU A 38 -7.46 -22.89 12.18
N GLU A 39 -6.71 -22.67 13.26
CA GLU A 39 -7.14 -22.84 14.64
C GLU A 39 -7.17 -21.46 15.31
N LEU A 40 -8.29 -21.15 15.96
CA LEU A 40 -8.43 -19.95 16.80
C LEU A 40 -8.41 -20.36 18.27
N ASP A 41 -7.56 -19.73 19.07
CA ASP A 41 -7.44 -19.95 20.51
C ASP A 41 -7.91 -18.70 21.28
N PHE A 42 -9.08 -18.85 21.90
CA PHE A 42 -9.76 -17.84 22.70
C PHE A 42 -9.66 -18.13 24.20
N SER A 43 -8.77 -19.02 24.64
CA SER A 43 -8.64 -19.42 26.06
C SER A 43 -8.26 -18.27 27.01
N ASP A 44 -7.62 -17.22 26.50
CA ASP A 44 -7.32 -15.99 27.25
C ASP A 44 -8.52 -15.03 27.36
N LEU A 45 -9.65 -15.34 26.71
CA LEU A 45 -10.90 -14.58 26.80
C LEU A 45 -11.82 -15.17 27.87
N SER A 46 -12.50 -14.30 28.60
CA SER A 46 -13.52 -14.71 29.58
C SER A 46 -14.93 -14.36 29.08
N LYS A 47 -15.96 -15.03 29.59
CA LYS A 47 -17.36 -14.83 29.19
C LYS A 47 -17.58 -14.91 27.67
N LEU A 48 -16.89 -15.83 27.00
CA LEU A 48 -17.02 -16.04 25.57
C LEU A 48 -18.43 -16.56 25.26
N GLU A 49 -19.17 -15.81 24.44
CA GLU A 49 -20.47 -16.18 23.91
C GLU A 49 -20.45 -16.01 22.38
N GLY A 50 -21.24 -16.83 21.67
CA GLY A 50 -21.30 -16.82 20.21
C GLY A 50 -20.74 -18.09 19.58
N GLY A 51 -20.47 -18.03 18.28
CA GLY A 51 -20.02 -19.21 17.52
C GLY A 51 -19.87 -18.94 16.02
N LEU A 52 -19.51 -20.00 15.29
CA LEU A 52 -19.45 -19.97 13.84
C LEU A 52 -20.84 -19.79 13.23
N GLN A 53 -20.92 -18.97 12.19
CA GLN A 53 -22.10 -18.75 11.38
C GLN A 53 -21.70 -18.43 9.94
N ARG A 54 -22.41 -18.94 8.95
CA ARG A 54 -22.13 -18.65 7.54
C ARG A 54 -23.17 -17.68 7.00
N SER A 55 -22.81 -16.40 6.91
CA SER A 55 -23.66 -15.36 6.36
C SER A 55 -22.85 -14.37 5.54
N GLY A 56 -22.95 -14.46 4.21
CA GLY A 56 -22.15 -13.64 3.29
C GLY A 56 -20.65 -13.86 3.52
N GLN A 57 -19.91 -12.79 3.84
CA GLN A 57 -18.49 -12.84 4.21
C GLN A 57 -18.24 -13.19 5.69
N THR A 58 -19.26 -13.11 6.54
CA THR A 58 -19.14 -13.45 7.96
C THR A 58 -19.07 -14.96 8.13
N ARG A 59 -18.13 -15.41 8.96
CA ARG A 59 -17.85 -16.82 9.31
C ARG A 59 -18.11 -17.12 10.79
N GLY A 60 -18.15 -16.10 11.65
CA GLY A 60 -18.47 -16.25 13.06
C GLY A 60 -18.63 -14.91 13.76
N GLN A 61 -19.32 -14.90 14.89
CA GLN A 61 -19.50 -13.74 15.75
C GLN A 61 -19.47 -14.13 17.22
N TRP A 62 -18.80 -13.30 18.02
CA TRP A 62 -18.62 -13.52 19.44
C TRP A 62 -18.66 -12.22 20.25
N THR A 63 -18.97 -12.38 21.52
CA THR A 63 -18.74 -11.39 22.58
C THR A 63 -17.92 -12.03 23.68
N ALA A 64 -17.03 -11.27 24.31
CA ALA A 64 -16.20 -11.75 25.41
C ALA A 64 -15.69 -10.59 26.27
N GLU A 65 -14.87 -10.91 27.26
CA GLU A 65 -14.08 -9.96 28.04
C GLU A 65 -12.58 -10.30 27.92
N TYR A 66 -11.80 -9.31 27.46
CA TYR A 66 -10.34 -9.34 27.44
C TYR A 66 -9.80 -8.46 28.58
N ASP A 67 -9.16 -9.07 29.58
CA ASP A 67 -8.69 -8.38 30.80
C ASP A 67 -9.79 -7.50 31.44
N GLY A 68 -10.99 -8.07 31.59
CA GLY A 68 -12.18 -7.40 32.13
C GLY A 68 -12.80 -6.32 31.22
N THR A 69 -12.26 -6.13 30.01
CA THR A 69 -12.79 -5.17 29.02
C THR A 69 -13.74 -5.88 28.05
N PRO A 70 -15.01 -5.46 27.95
CA PRO A 70 -15.93 -6.04 26.97
C PRO A 70 -15.43 -5.84 25.54
N ILE A 71 -15.41 -6.93 24.79
CA ILE A 71 -15.08 -6.96 23.36
C ILE A 71 -16.19 -7.69 22.59
N SER A 72 -16.48 -7.22 21.39
CA SER A 72 -17.27 -7.96 20.41
C SER A 72 -16.44 -8.13 19.15
N PHE A 73 -16.44 -9.31 18.55
CA PHE A 73 -15.67 -9.54 17.35
C PHE A 73 -16.35 -10.50 16.39
N SER A 74 -15.98 -10.39 15.12
CA SER A 74 -16.46 -11.25 14.06
C SER A 74 -15.30 -11.78 13.24
N LEU A 75 -15.41 -13.02 12.78
CA LEU A 75 -14.53 -13.57 11.77
C LEU A 75 -15.18 -13.33 10.42
N ALA A 76 -14.46 -12.71 9.50
CA ALA A 76 -14.87 -12.53 8.12
C ALA A 76 -13.82 -13.10 7.16
N ALA A 77 -14.25 -13.42 5.94
CA ALA A 77 -13.39 -13.94 4.89
C ALA A 77 -13.61 -13.25 3.54
N LEU A 78 -12.52 -13.04 2.82
CA LEU A 78 -12.45 -12.55 1.45
C LEU A 78 -11.94 -13.71 0.58
N LEU A 79 -12.85 -14.40 -0.11
CA LEU A 79 -12.52 -15.65 -0.80
C LEU A 79 -11.88 -15.40 -2.18
N VAL A 80 -10.95 -16.28 -2.57
CA VAL A 80 -10.42 -16.30 -3.96
C VAL A 80 -11.53 -16.47 -4.98
N SER A 81 -12.55 -17.28 -4.66
CA SER A 81 -13.73 -17.49 -5.52
C SER A 81 -14.52 -16.20 -5.80
N ASP A 82 -14.41 -15.22 -4.90
CA ASP A 82 -15.07 -13.92 -5.01
C ASP A 82 -14.15 -12.86 -5.65
N GLY A 83 -12.99 -13.27 -6.16
CA GLY A 83 -12.00 -12.41 -6.80
C GLY A 83 -10.97 -11.79 -5.85
N PHE A 84 -10.88 -12.26 -4.60
CA PHE A 84 -9.89 -11.79 -3.62
C PHE A 84 -8.67 -12.70 -3.56
N ASP A 85 -7.89 -12.69 -4.63
CA ASP A 85 -6.57 -13.33 -4.68
C ASP A 85 -5.51 -12.32 -4.17
N LEU A 86 -5.36 -12.25 -2.84
CA LEU A 86 -4.45 -11.30 -2.18
C LEU A 86 -3.07 -11.91 -2.02
N GLU A 87 -2.03 -11.11 -2.17
CA GLU A 87 -0.64 -11.56 -2.06
C GLU A 87 -0.11 -11.45 -0.63
N GLY A 88 -0.58 -10.46 0.12
CA GLY A 88 -0.09 -10.17 1.46
C GLY A 88 -1.17 -9.76 2.46
N PRO A 89 -1.01 -10.09 3.75
CA PRO A 89 -1.92 -9.67 4.82
C PRO A 89 -2.18 -8.16 4.89
N GLY A 90 -1.20 -7.32 4.52
CA GLY A 90 -1.36 -5.85 4.52
C GLY A 90 -2.43 -5.34 3.56
N GLU A 91 -2.75 -6.09 2.50
CA GLU A 91 -3.83 -5.74 1.57
C GLU A 91 -5.21 -5.82 2.22
N ILE A 92 -5.37 -6.66 3.25
CA ILE A 92 -6.63 -6.78 4.01
C ILE A 92 -6.99 -5.44 4.65
N ALA A 93 -6.03 -4.80 5.32
CA ALA A 93 -6.24 -3.49 5.93
C ALA A 93 -6.53 -2.41 4.88
N GLN A 94 -5.87 -2.45 3.71
CA GLN A 94 -6.19 -1.52 2.62
C GLN A 94 -7.62 -1.69 2.11
N ILE A 95 -8.05 -2.93 1.85
CA ILE A 95 -9.39 -3.24 1.35
C ILE A 95 -10.46 -2.82 2.37
N VAL A 96 -10.30 -3.22 3.63
CA VAL A 96 -11.26 -2.89 4.69
C VAL A 96 -11.28 -1.39 4.98
N GLY A 97 -10.11 -0.76 5.06
CA GLY A 97 -9.97 0.69 5.26
C GLY A 97 -10.62 1.48 4.14
N ASN A 98 -10.39 1.10 2.88
CA ASN A 98 -11.03 1.72 1.71
C ASN A 98 -12.54 1.55 1.71
N SER A 99 -13.03 0.34 2.01
CA SER A 99 -14.47 0.06 2.04
C SER A 99 -15.18 0.88 3.12
N ARG A 100 -14.65 0.88 4.35
CA ARG A 100 -15.18 1.68 5.47
C ARG A 100 -15.03 3.17 5.23
N GLY A 101 -13.91 3.60 4.65
CA GLY A 101 -13.65 4.98 4.27
C GLY A 101 -14.68 5.48 3.26
N ASN A 102 -14.96 4.71 2.20
CA ASN A 102 -15.99 5.02 1.22
C ASN A 102 -17.38 5.13 1.88
N ALA A 103 -17.74 4.16 2.72
CA ALA A 103 -19.03 4.14 3.41
C ALA A 103 -19.20 5.32 4.39
N ARG A 104 -18.15 5.72 5.10
CA ARG A 104 -18.15 6.89 5.99
C ARG A 104 -18.19 8.20 5.21
N ARG A 105 -17.43 8.32 4.11
CA ARG A 105 -17.45 9.51 3.23
C ARG A 105 -18.83 9.79 2.66
N ALA A 106 -19.56 8.76 2.26
CA ALA A 106 -20.95 8.90 1.80
C ALA A 106 -21.87 9.53 2.86
N LYS A 107 -21.46 9.52 4.14
CA LYS A 107 -22.17 10.11 5.29
C LYS A 107 -21.48 11.36 5.85
N GLY A 108 -20.53 11.95 5.11
CA GLY A 108 -19.75 13.12 5.53
C GLY A 108 -18.68 12.85 6.59
N GLY A 109 -18.41 11.57 6.89
CA GLY A 109 -17.35 11.15 7.81
C GLY A 109 -16.08 10.68 7.11
N SER A 110 -15.16 10.14 7.90
CA SER A 110 -13.94 9.50 7.42
C SER A 110 -13.62 8.25 8.22
N TYR A 111 -12.82 7.37 7.63
CA TYR A 111 -12.27 6.20 8.29
C TYR A 111 -10.82 6.06 7.86
N ASP A 112 -9.93 5.84 8.81
CA ASP A 112 -8.51 5.58 8.56
C ASP A 112 -7.94 4.79 9.74
N PHE A 113 -6.98 3.92 9.46
CA PHE A 113 -6.30 3.16 10.50
C PHE A 113 -5.12 3.97 11.04
N GLN A 114 -5.26 4.46 12.28
CA GLN A 114 -4.20 5.22 12.97
C GLN A 114 -3.01 4.33 13.36
N ARG A 115 -3.25 3.03 13.51
CA ARG A 115 -2.20 2.00 13.69
C ARG A 115 -2.38 0.96 12.58
N SER A 116 -1.30 0.59 11.92
CA SER A 116 -1.32 -0.48 10.91
C SER A 116 0.10 -1.01 10.77
N LYS A 117 0.30 -2.30 11.05
CA LYS A 117 1.61 -2.95 11.04
C LYS A 117 1.50 -4.46 10.86
N PRO A 118 2.58 -5.12 10.41
CA PRO A 118 2.64 -6.58 10.42
C PRO A 118 2.67 -7.12 11.86
N LEU A 119 2.14 -8.33 12.03
CA LEU A 119 2.16 -9.07 13.28
C LEU A 119 2.79 -10.45 13.03
N ILE A 120 4.02 -10.67 13.49
CA ILE A 120 4.74 -11.93 13.25
C ILE A 120 4.04 -13.10 13.97
N GLY A 121 3.83 -14.20 13.25
CA GLY A 121 3.16 -15.39 13.77
C GLY A 121 2.55 -16.24 12.66
N ASP A 122 1.90 -17.32 13.04
CA ASP A 122 1.34 -18.30 12.10
C ASP A 122 -0.06 -17.85 11.64
N PHE A 123 -0.13 -16.74 10.91
CA PHE A 123 -1.40 -16.18 10.47
C PHE A 123 -1.86 -16.69 9.10
N GLY A 124 -1.05 -17.45 8.38
CA GLY A 124 -1.42 -17.89 7.05
C GLY A 124 -0.26 -18.48 6.29
N ARG A 125 -0.39 -18.46 4.96
CA ARG A 125 0.63 -18.89 4.01
C ARG A 125 1.93 -18.09 4.13
N VAL A 126 1.90 -16.92 4.77
CA VAL A 126 3.11 -16.19 5.19
C VAL A 126 3.18 -16.15 6.72
N PRO A 127 4.39 -16.19 7.32
CA PRO A 127 4.60 -16.24 8.77
C PRO A 127 4.41 -14.86 9.45
N TYR A 128 3.41 -14.12 8.99
CA TYR A 128 2.92 -12.89 9.61
C TYR A 128 1.47 -12.63 9.22
N GLY A 129 0.74 -11.96 10.09
CA GLY A 129 -0.56 -11.37 9.84
C GLY A 129 -0.47 -9.86 9.75
N TRP A 130 -1.63 -9.22 9.73
CA TRP A 130 -1.70 -7.77 9.74
C TRP A 130 -2.62 -7.28 10.84
N LEU A 131 -2.14 -6.32 11.62
CA LEU A 131 -2.92 -5.62 12.64
C LEU A 131 -3.16 -4.19 12.20
N ALA A 132 -4.42 -3.76 12.21
CA ALA A 132 -4.78 -2.37 11.98
C ALA A 132 -5.84 -1.91 12.99
N ALA A 133 -5.78 -0.66 13.44
CA ALA A 133 -6.71 -0.12 14.42
C ALA A 133 -7.16 1.31 14.05
N HIS A 134 -8.47 1.51 14.09
CA HIS A 134 -9.13 2.80 13.93
C HIS A 134 -9.61 3.28 15.29
N ASP A 135 -9.28 4.51 15.65
CA ASP A 135 -9.72 5.14 16.89
C ASP A 135 -11.22 5.50 16.78
N THR A 136 -12.02 4.98 17.70
CA THR A 136 -13.38 5.49 17.91
C THR A 136 -13.35 6.67 18.86
N ASN A 137 -14.20 7.67 18.61
CA ASN A 137 -14.18 8.92 19.36
C ASN A 137 -15.57 9.30 19.86
N THR A 138 -15.64 9.79 21.10
CA THR A 138 -16.77 10.59 21.60
C THR A 138 -16.30 12.04 21.69
N GLY A 139 -16.72 12.86 20.72
CA GLY A 139 -16.18 14.21 20.56
C GLY A 139 -14.73 14.16 20.06
N THR A 140 -13.80 14.73 20.84
CA THR A 140 -12.35 14.72 20.56
C THR A 140 -11.60 13.61 21.29
N ASP A 141 -12.26 12.91 22.21
CA ASP A 141 -11.62 11.92 23.05
C ASP A 141 -11.76 10.52 22.44
N ILE A 142 -10.63 9.80 22.36
CA ILE A 142 -10.59 8.40 21.96
C ILE A 142 -11.22 7.57 23.08
N ASP A 143 -12.31 6.88 22.76
CA ASP A 143 -13.09 6.07 23.71
C ASP A 143 -13.03 4.56 23.43
N GLY A 144 -12.41 4.17 22.31
CA GLY A 144 -12.32 2.78 21.88
C GLY A 144 -11.62 2.60 20.54
N TYR A 145 -11.72 1.39 20.00
CA TYR A 145 -11.09 1.00 18.75
C TYR A 145 -11.95 0.04 17.94
N ASP A 146 -11.90 0.20 16.61
CA ASP A 146 -12.18 -0.86 15.65
C ASP A 146 -10.85 -1.47 15.22
N ILE A 147 -10.59 -2.72 15.61
CA ILE A 147 -9.34 -3.43 15.38
C ILE A 147 -9.56 -4.53 14.35
N LEU A 148 -8.62 -4.66 13.42
CA LEU A 148 -8.55 -5.74 12.45
C LEU A 148 -7.28 -6.55 12.71
N VAL A 149 -7.40 -7.87 12.81
CA VAL A 149 -6.26 -8.81 12.78
C VAL A 149 -6.55 -9.90 11.75
N GLY A 150 -5.68 -10.10 10.76
CA GLY A 150 -5.97 -11.07 9.70
C GLY A 150 -4.74 -11.60 8.97
N GLY A 151 -4.97 -12.58 8.10
CA GLY A 151 -3.96 -13.27 7.32
C GLY A 151 -4.49 -13.81 6.00
N VAL A 152 -3.60 -14.39 5.20
CA VAL A 152 -3.90 -14.93 3.86
C VAL A 152 -3.69 -16.44 3.86
N THR A 153 -4.67 -17.19 3.38
CA THR A 153 -4.72 -18.67 3.32
C THR A 153 -4.84 -19.13 1.87
N SER A 154 -4.89 -20.45 1.65
CA SER A 154 -5.10 -21.03 0.31
C SER A 154 -6.50 -20.72 -0.26
N ALA A 155 -7.50 -20.53 0.61
CA ALA A 155 -8.88 -20.23 0.22
C ALA A 155 -9.15 -18.72 0.00
N GLY A 156 -8.22 -17.85 0.40
CA GLY A 156 -8.35 -16.39 0.38
C GLY A 156 -7.88 -15.76 1.68
N ALA A 157 -8.30 -14.53 1.95
CA ALA A 157 -7.96 -13.85 3.19
C ALA A 157 -9.05 -13.98 4.26
N TYR A 158 -8.65 -13.86 5.53
CA TYR A 158 -9.57 -13.78 6.65
C TYR A 158 -9.14 -12.65 7.59
N PHE A 159 -10.07 -12.18 8.41
CA PHE A 159 -9.75 -11.26 9.49
C PHE A 159 -10.76 -11.36 10.64
N LEU A 160 -10.24 -11.20 11.85
CA LEU A 160 -11.01 -10.85 13.04
C LEU A 160 -11.20 -9.34 13.07
N ASP A 161 -12.47 -8.93 13.04
CA ASP A 161 -12.91 -7.56 13.19
C ASP A 161 -13.45 -7.37 14.61
N MET A 162 -12.73 -6.62 15.43
CA MET A 162 -12.96 -6.48 16.86
C MET A 162 -13.34 -5.05 17.21
N HIS A 163 -14.31 -4.90 18.09
CA HIS A 163 -14.73 -3.61 18.64
C HIS A 163 -14.48 -3.60 20.15
N ILE A 164 -13.72 -2.59 20.59
CA ILE A 164 -13.34 -2.42 21.99
C ILE A 164 -13.77 -1.03 22.44
N LYS A 165 -14.59 -0.94 23.50
CA LYS A 165 -15.08 0.34 24.05
C LYS A 165 -14.25 0.79 25.25
N LYS A 166 -12.93 0.83 25.05
CA LYS A 166 -11.95 1.26 26.05
C LYS A 166 -10.71 1.76 25.34
N ARG A 167 -10.19 2.91 25.78
CA ARG A 167 -8.87 3.38 25.38
C ARG A 167 -7.79 2.51 26.01
N PHE A 168 -6.85 2.05 25.20
CA PHE A 168 -5.70 1.27 25.62
C PHE A 168 -4.52 2.18 25.90
N THR A 169 -3.84 1.91 27.00
CA THR A 169 -2.48 2.35 27.25
C THR A 169 -1.50 1.60 26.34
N ASP A 170 -0.27 2.09 26.20
CA ASP A 170 0.74 1.40 25.37
C ASP A 170 1.07 0.00 25.90
N LYS A 171 0.97 -0.21 27.22
CA LYS A 171 1.14 -1.52 27.84
C LYS A 171 0.01 -2.49 27.46
N GLU A 172 -1.24 -2.00 27.45
CA GLU A 172 -2.39 -2.81 27.02
C GLU A 172 -2.33 -3.12 25.53
N TRP A 173 -1.86 -2.17 24.70
CA TRP A 173 -1.58 -2.43 23.29
C TRP A 173 -0.55 -3.55 23.11
N ALA A 174 0.59 -3.48 23.80
CA ALA A 174 1.61 -4.53 23.72
C ALA A 174 1.09 -5.90 24.19
N ALA A 175 0.23 -5.92 25.22
CA ALA A 175 -0.42 -7.14 25.70
C ALA A 175 -1.41 -7.70 24.66
N PHE A 176 -2.23 -6.85 24.06
CA PHE A 176 -3.18 -7.21 23.02
C PHE A 176 -2.48 -7.78 21.79
N GLU A 177 -1.41 -7.13 21.31
CA GLU A 177 -0.62 -7.60 20.18
C GLU A 177 -0.02 -8.99 20.44
N LYS A 178 0.51 -9.20 21.65
CA LYS A 178 1.06 -10.51 22.05
C LYS A 178 -0.01 -11.58 22.11
N TRP A 179 -1.22 -11.25 22.57
CA TRP A 179 -2.36 -12.16 22.55
C TRP A 179 -2.80 -12.47 21.12
N ALA A 180 -3.00 -11.45 20.29
CA ALA A 180 -3.39 -11.62 18.89
C ALA A 180 -2.39 -12.48 18.10
N GLY A 181 -1.09 -12.35 18.39
CA GLY A 181 -0.01 -13.18 17.86
C GLY A 181 -0.08 -14.68 18.22
N LYS A 182 -0.88 -15.04 19.24
CA LYS A 182 -1.07 -16.41 19.73
C LYS A 182 -2.48 -16.94 19.52
N ALA A 183 -3.46 -16.06 19.39
CA ALA A 183 -4.87 -16.45 19.29
C ALA A 183 -5.22 -17.05 17.92
N ILE A 184 -4.33 -16.95 16.94
CA ILE A 184 -4.55 -17.40 15.57
C ILE A 184 -3.38 -18.28 15.14
N HIS A 185 -3.70 -19.48 14.66
CA HIS A 185 -2.73 -20.46 14.19
C HIS A 185 -3.14 -21.00 12.82
N TYR A 186 -2.27 -20.86 11.84
CA TYR A 186 -2.40 -21.45 10.53
C TYR A 186 -1.74 -22.82 10.53
N THR A 187 -2.47 -23.83 10.08
CA THR A 187 -2.05 -25.23 10.07
C THR A 187 -1.74 -25.73 8.65
N GLY A 188 -1.88 -24.88 7.64
CA GLY A 188 -1.63 -25.22 6.24
C GLY A 188 -0.18 -25.00 5.81
N GLU A 189 0.04 -25.07 4.50
CA GLU A 189 1.37 -24.94 3.90
C GLU A 189 1.80 -23.46 3.78
N VAL A 190 2.97 -23.14 4.32
CA VAL A 190 3.61 -21.83 4.18
C VAL A 190 4.25 -21.73 2.78
N ILE A 191 4.07 -20.59 2.12
CA ILE A 191 4.67 -20.34 0.80
C ILE A 191 6.18 -20.17 0.90
N ASP A 192 6.87 -20.69 -0.11
CA ASP A 192 8.29 -20.42 -0.32
C ASP A 192 8.49 -18.97 -0.85
N PRO A 193 9.23 -18.12 -0.11
CA PRO A 193 9.49 -16.74 -0.54
C PRO A 193 10.37 -16.64 -1.80
N GLU A 194 11.16 -17.66 -2.14
CA GLU A 194 12.10 -17.64 -3.26
C GLU A 194 11.45 -17.97 -4.62
N TRP A 195 10.14 -18.21 -4.64
CA TRP A 195 9.38 -18.70 -5.78
C TRP A 195 9.87 -20.07 -6.28
N PRO A 196 9.15 -21.17 -6.00
CA PRO A 196 9.46 -22.46 -6.60
C PRO A 196 9.53 -22.35 -8.12
N GLU A 197 10.43 -23.11 -8.76
CA GLU A 197 10.68 -22.95 -10.21
C GLU A 197 9.40 -23.13 -11.05
N GLU A 198 8.56 -24.09 -10.70
CA GLU A 198 7.25 -24.30 -11.36
C GLU A 198 6.34 -23.07 -11.25
N GLU A 199 6.31 -22.41 -10.08
CA GLU A 199 5.52 -21.20 -9.86
C GLU A 199 6.07 -20.03 -10.71
N ALA A 200 7.39 -19.86 -10.71
CA ALA A 200 8.07 -18.82 -11.47
C ALA A 200 7.86 -19.01 -13.00
N GLU A 201 8.00 -20.24 -13.50
CA GLU A 201 7.74 -20.57 -14.90
C GLU A 201 6.27 -20.34 -15.27
N ALA A 202 5.33 -20.74 -14.41
CA ALA A 202 3.91 -20.52 -14.63
C ALA A 202 3.56 -19.02 -14.68
N ARG A 203 4.15 -18.20 -13.79
CA ARG A 203 3.99 -16.75 -13.80
C ARG A 203 4.56 -16.12 -15.06
N TRP A 204 5.77 -16.51 -15.46
CA TRP A 204 6.35 -16.01 -16.71
C TRP A 204 5.48 -16.35 -17.91
N LYS A 205 5.07 -17.61 -18.04
CA LYS A 205 4.23 -18.08 -19.14
C LYS A 205 2.88 -17.36 -19.22
N LYS A 206 2.23 -17.11 -18.08
CA LYS A 206 0.95 -16.40 -18.02
C LYS A 206 1.04 -14.96 -18.55
N SER A 207 2.17 -14.29 -18.31
CA SER A 207 2.32 -12.86 -18.58
C SER A 207 3.13 -12.55 -19.85
N MET A 208 3.86 -13.52 -20.39
CA MET A 208 4.77 -13.36 -21.52
C MET A 208 4.00 -13.10 -22.83
N PRO A 209 4.38 -12.06 -23.62
CA PRO A 209 3.84 -11.86 -24.97
C PRO A 209 4.18 -13.02 -25.92
N GLU A 210 3.30 -13.29 -26.90
CA GLU A 210 3.56 -14.31 -27.95
C GLU A 210 4.90 -14.09 -28.68
N SER A 211 5.27 -12.82 -28.89
CA SER A 211 6.54 -12.44 -29.54
C SER A 211 7.79 -12.80 -28.74
N VAL A 212 7.64 -13.26 -27.50
CA VAL A 212 8.70 -13.74 -26.61
C VAL A 212 8.64 -15.27 -26.44
N GLU A 213 7.51 -15.90 -26.73
CA GLU A 213 7.34 -17.35 -26.65
C GLU A 213 8.24 -18.06 -27.67
N GLY A 214 8.93 -19.13 -27.24
CA GLY A 214 9.84 -19.90 -28.11
C GLY A 214 11.18 -19.22 -28.45
N ASN A 215 11.43 -17.99 -27.99
CA ASN A 215 12.75 -17.37 -28.11
C ASN A 215 13.71 -17.95 -27.06
N GLY A 216 14.82 -18.54 -27.50
CA GLY A 216 15.77 -19.29 -26.65
C GLY A 216 16.56 -18.49 -25.59
N ASN A 217 16.20 -17.22 -25.32
CA ASN A 217 16.86 -16.36 -24.33
C ASN A 217 16.01 -16.10 -23.07
N ASN A 218 14.84 -16.73 -22.97
CA ASN A 218 13.97 -16.64 -21.80
C ASN A 218 14.70 -17.19 -20.57
N GLN A 219 14.73 -16.40 -19.50
CA GLN A 219 15.39 -16.77 -18.26
C GLN A 219 14.72 -16.10 -17.06
N ILE A 220 14.87 -16.72 -15.90
CA ILE A 220 14.43 -16.24 -14.60
C ILE A 220 15.68 -15.98 -13.78
N LEU A 221 15.87 -14.73 -13.34
CA LEU A 221 16.98 -14.32 -12.50
C LEU A 221 16.44 -13.93 -11.13
N ARG A 222 16.93 -14.57 -10.07
CA ARG A 222 16.64 -14.18 -8.68
C ARG A 222 17.78 -13.30 -8.17
N THR A 223 17.42 -12.23 -7.49
CA THR A 223 18.34 -11.31 -6.78
C THR A 223 17.98 -11.30 -5.29
N ASP A 224 18.60 -10.43 -4.50
CA ASP A 224 18.33 -10.35 -3.06
C ASP A 224 16.87 -9.95 -2.79
N HIS A 225 16.29 -9.07 -3.63
CA HIS A 225 14.96 -8.49 -3.42
C HIS A 225 13.96 -8.78 -4.54
N TYR A 226 14.41 -9.25 -5.71
CA TYR A 226 13.61 -9.38 -6.92
C TYR A 226 13.70 -10.75 -7.59
N ILE A 227 12.63 -11.09 -8.30
CA ILE A 227 12.61 -12.14 -9.33
C ILE A 227 12.37 -11.48 -10.69
N ILE A 228 13.34 -11.60 -11.58
CA ILE A 228 13.36 -10.92 -12.87
C ILE A 228 13.09 -11.94 -13.96
N PHE A 229 11.95 -11.80 -14.61
CA PHE A 229 11.59 -12.56 -15.78
C PHE A 229 12.00 -11.79 -17.04
N THR A 230 12.83 -12.39 -17.88
CA THR A 230 13.46 -11.65 -18.99
C THR A 230 13.85 -12.50 -20.17
N ASN A 231 13.94 -11.87 -21.34
CA ASN A 231 14.50 -12.42 -22.57
C ASN A 231 15.75 -11.67 -23.07
N VAL A 232 16.32 -10.78 -22.24
CA VAL A 232 17.57 -10.07 -22.55
C VAL A 232 18.78 -10.98 -22.37
N GLY A 233 19.93 -10.63 -22.95
CA GLY A 233 21.17 -11.39 -22.76
C GLY A 233 21.60 -11.46 -21.29
N LYS A 234 22.11 -12.63 -20.84
CA LYS A 234 22.47 -12.92 -19.43
C LYS A 234 23.36 -11.87 -18.76
N SER A 235 24.29 -11.26 -19.50
CA SER A 235 25.15 -10.19 -18.96
C SER A 235 24.34 -8.92 -18.67
N THR A 236 23.44 -8.52 -19.57
CA THR A 236 22.55 -7.38 -19.39
C THR A 236 21.57 -7.62 -18.26
N ALA A 237 20.98 -8.83 -18.18
CA ALA A 237 20.08 -9.22 -17.10
C ALA A 237 20.75 -9.10 -15.73
N ARG A 238 21.99 -9.57 -15.58
CA ARG A 238 22.74 -9.47 -14.32
C ARG A 238 23.12 -8.04 -13.94
N ALA A 239 23.53 -7.23 -14.92
CA ALA A 239 23.82 -5.81 -14.68
C ALA A 239 22.57 -5.04 -14.22
N PHE A 240 21.42 -5.35 -14.84
CA PHE A 240 20.12 -4.83 -14.42
C PHE A 240 19.74 -5.32 -13.02
N GLY A 241 19.87 -6.63 -12.74
CA GLY A 241 19.65 -7.23 -11.43
C GLY A 241 20.38 -6.52 -10.30
N LYS A 242 21.68 -6.26 -10.48
CA LYS A 242 22.47 -5.50 -9.51
C LYS A 242 21.93 -4.08 -9.30
N GLN A 243 21.55 -3.40 -10.38
CA GLN A 243 21.05 -2.02 -10.30
C GLN A 243 19.70 -1.92 -9.59
N VAL A 244 18.82 -2.92 -9.75
CA VAL A 244 17.51 -2.93 -9.08
C VAL A 244 17.65 -3.14 -7.57
N ASP A 245 18.59 -3.97 -7.12
CA ASP A 245 18.89 -4.11 -5.69
C ASP A 245 19.50 -2.82 -5.11
N GLU A 246 20.42 -2.16 -5.84
CA GLU A 246 20.97 -0.86 -5.42
C GLU A 246 19.88 0.21 -5.28
N ASN A 247 18.90 0.20 -6.19
CA ASN A 247 17.74 1.08 -6.12
C ASN A 247 16.84 0.76 -4.92
N TYR A 248 16.59 -0.53 -4.62
CA TYR A 248 15.83 -0.96 -3.45
C TYR A 248 16.45 -0.40 -2.16
N GLU A 249 17.75 -0.56 -1.99
CA GLU A 249 18.48 -0.03 -0.84
C GLU A 249 18.43 1.50 -0.75
N LYS A 250 18.48 2.18 -1.89
CA LYS A 250 18.33 3.64 -1.95
C LYS A 250 16.91 4.08 -1.53
N VAL A 251 15.87 3.39 -1.99
CA VAL A 251 14.48 3.66 -1.57
C VAL A 251 14.32 3.39 -0.08
N ARG A 252 14.81 2.23 0.41
CA ARG A 252 14.78 1.84 1.83
C ARG A 252 15.51 2.83 2.73
N THR A 253 16.60 3.43 2.26
CA THR A 253 17.32 4.47 3.00
C THR A 253 16.45 5.70 3.24
N VAL A 254 15.67 6.12 2.24
CA VAL A 254 14.82 7.31 2.35
C VAL A 254 13.52 7.01 3.09
N TYR A 255 12.92 5.86 2.81
CA TYR A 255 11.68 5.36 3.39
C TYR A 255 11.94 4.00 4.04
N PRO A 256 12.38 3.97 5.31
CA PRO A 256 12.71 2.72 5.98
C PRO A 256 11.49 1.81 6.14
N PHE A 257 11.70 0.52 5.90
CA PHE A 257 10.77 -0.56 6.19
C PHE A 257 11.56 -1.82 6.56
N GLU A 258 10.90 -2.75 7.23
CA GLU A 258 11.48 -4.01 7.66
C GLU A 258 11.24 -5.10 6.62
N ASP A 259 12.22 -5.98 6.43
CA ASP A 259 12.04 -7.21 5.66
C ASP A 259 11.22 -8.18 6.53
N LEU A 260 10.06 -8.62 6.01
CA LEU A 260 9.20 -9.55 6.74
C LEU A 260 9.47 -11.00 6.32
N PRO A 261 9.44 -11.95 7.28
CA PRO A 261 9.65 -13.35 6.95
C PRO A 261 8.59 -13.85 5.97
N GLY A 262 9.01 -14.67 5.00
CA GLY A 262 8.11 -15.25 3.98
C GLY A 262 7.59 -14.26 2.93
N GLN A 263 8.04 -13.00 2.91
CA GLN A 263 7.75 -12.11 1.79
C GLN A 263 8.39 -12.65 0.51
N LYS A 264 7.57 -12.78 -0.53
CA LYS A 264 8.05 -13.16 -1.86
C LYS A 264 8.94 -12.09 -2.47
N LEU A 265 9.91 -12.54 -3.26
CA LEU A 265 10.69 -11.68 -4.16
C LEU A 265 9.75 -10.87 -5.06
N LEU A 266 10.07 -9.59 -5.27
CA LEU A 266 9.26 -8.68 -6.09
C LEU A 266 9.44 -9.00 -7.59
N PRO A 267 8.36 -9.22 -8.35
CA PRO A 267 8.48 -9.58 -9.75
C PRO A 267 8.80 -8.38 -10.65
N ILE A 268 9.79 -8.57 -11.54
CA ILE A 268 10.11 -7.64 -12.62
C ILE A 268 10.00 -8.35 -13.97
N PHE A 269 9.24 -7.78 -14.90
CA PHE A 269 9.17 -8.21 -16.30
C PHE A 269 10.06 -7.30 -17.16
N TYR A 270 11.22 -7.80 -17.57
CA TYR A 270 12.24 -7.02 -18.28
C TYR A 270 12.43 -7.50 -19.72
N PHE A 271 11.90 -6.74 -20.68
CA PHE A 271 11.87 -7.16 -22.08
C PHE A 271 13.05 -6.65 -22.91
N LEU A 272 13.38 -7.36 -23.99
CA LEU A 272 14.44 -6.96 -24.93
C LEU A 272 14.17 -5.62 -25.62
N ASN A 273 12.90 -5.30 -25.89
CA ASN A 273 12.57 -4.08 -26.62
C ASN A 273 11.20 -3.51 -26.22
N LYS A 274 10.97 -2.26 -26.60
CA LYS A 274 9.74 -1.52 -26.28
C LYS A 274 8.49 -2.19 -26.84
N SER A 275 8.54 -2.85 -27.99
CA SER A 275 7.38 -3.53 -28.58
C SER A 275 6.88 -4.66 -27.68
N GLN A 276 7.78 -5.50 -27.17
CA GLN A 276 7.44 -6.59 -26.25
C GLN A 276 6.86 -6.07 -24.94
N TYR A 277 7.41 -4.98 -24.41
CA TYR A 277 6.86 -4.29 -23.23
C TYR A 277 5.44 -3.75 -23.48
N ILE A 278 5.20 -3.13 -24.65
CA ILE A 278 3.87 -2.66 -25.03
C ILE A 278 2.88 -3.83 -25.09
N ASP A 279 3.26 -4.93 -25.72
CA ASP A 279 2.41 -6.13 -25.80
C ASP A 279 2.10 -6.69 -24.40
N TRP A 280 3.09 -6.69 -23.49
CA TRP A 280 2.88 -7.08 -22.10
C TRP A 280 1.86 -6.18 -21.40
N CYS A 281 1.93 -4.86 -21.60
CA CYS A 281 0.98 -3.91 -21.01
C CYS A 281 -0.45 -4.15 -21.53
N VAL A 282 -0.59 -4.44 -22.83
CA VAL A 282 -1.91 -4.74 -23.43
C VAL A 282 -2.50 -6.01 -22.82
N ILE A 283 -1.69 -7.06 -22.64
CA ILE A 283 -2.13 -8.35 -22.11
C ILE A 283 -2.45 -8.27 -20.62
N ASN A 284 -1.56 -7.69 -19.82
CA ASN A 284 -1.60 -7.80 -18.36
C ASN A 284 -2.31 -6.62 -17.68
N LEU A 285 -2.35 -5.45 -18.33
CA LEU A 285 -2.96 -4.24 -17.77
C LEU A 285 -4.19 -3.76 -18.54
N GLU A 286 -4.56 -4.47 -19.61
CA GLU A 286 -5.68 -4.12 -20.50
C GLU A 286 -5.52 -2.71 -21.12
N TRP A 287 -4.28 -2.24 -21.28
CA TRP A 287 -4.00 -0.94 -21.87
C TRP A 287 -4.19 -0.96 -23.39
N THR A 288 -4.55 0.19 -23.95
CA THR A 288 -4.38 0.41 -25.39
C THR A 288 -2.89 0.55 -25.73
N LYS A 289 -2.50 0.17 -26.96
CA LYS A 289 -1.12 0.37 -27.44
C LYS A 289 -0.67 1.84 -27.31
N ALA A 290 -1.56 2.78 -27.64
CA ALA A 290 -1.28 4.20 -27.53
C ALA A 290 -0.97 4.65 -26.09
N GLN A 291 -1.66 4.10 -25.08
CA GLN A 291 -1.34 4.36 -23.67
C GLN A 291 0.03 3.77 -23.29
N ALA A 292 0.30 2.53 -23.69
CA ALA A 292 1.56 1.86 -23.40
C ALA A 292 2.77 2.54 -24.07
N GLU A 293 2.59 3.11 -25.26
CA GLU A 293 3.63 3.86 -25.98
C GLU A 293 4.13 5.11 -25.23
N LEU A 294 3.28 5.70 -24.39
CA LEU A 294 3.60 6.88 -23.59
C LEU A 294 4.42 6.56 -22.33
N SER A 295 4.63 5.28 -22.03
CA SER A 295 5.35 4.83 -20.84
C SER A 295 6.66 4.13 -21.21
N ALA A 296 7.67 4.29 -20.34
CA ALA A 296 8.94 3.56 -20.39
C ALA A 296 9.03 2.43 -19.34
N GLY A 297 8.03 2.33 -18.47
CA GLY A 297 7.91 1.34 -17.41
C GLY A 297 6.62 1.56 -16.61
N VAL A 298 6.17 0.52 -15.94
CA VAL A 298 4.96 0.59 -15.11
C VAL A 298 5.08 -0.36 -13.93
N ALA A 299 4.83 0.16 -12.73
CA ALA A 299 4.50 -0.64 -11.57
C ALA A 299 2.98 -0.77 -11.42
N SER A 300 2.49 -2.01 -11.37
CA SER A 300 1.08 -2.31 -11.26
C SER A 300 0.88 -3.62 -10.51
N GLY A 301 0.09 -3.57 -9.44
CA GLY A 301 -0.05 -4.74 -8.58
C GLY A 301 1.25 -4.97 -7.81
N ASP A 302 1.68 -6.21 -7.86
CA ASP A 302 2.96 -6.71 -7.39
C ASP A 302 4.10 -6.47 -8.35
N ALA A 303 3.79 -6.26 -9.62
CA ALA A 303 4.75 -6.31 -10.71
C ALA A 303 5.28 -4.94 -11.11
N TYR A 304 6.54 -4.94 -11.55
CA TYR A 304 7.16 -3.87 -12.31
C TYR A 304 7.50 -4.39 -13.72
N ALA A 305 7.10 -3.70 -14.78
CA ALA A 305 7.45 -4.06 -16.16
C ALA A 305 8.20 -2.94 -16.88
N THR A 306 9.20 -3.29 -17.70
CA THR A 306 9.98 -2.36 -18.53
C THR A 306 10.68 -3.08 -19.69
N TYR A 307 11.48 -2.36 -20.48
CA TYR A 307 12.30 -2.91 -21.55
C TYR A 307 13.75 -2.44 -21.46
N GLN A 308 14.63 -3.09 -22.24
CA GLN A 308 16.06 -2.83 -22.25
C GLN A 308 16.37 -1.39 -22.64
N GLN A 309 16.97 -0.68 -21.69
CA GLN A 309 17.54 0.65 -21.83
C GLN A 309 18.74 0.78 -20.90
N SER A 310 19.23 2.00 -20.66
CA SER A 310 20.28 2.22 -19.66
C SER A 310 19.81 1.70 -18.29
N THR A 311 20.58 0.81 -17.65
CA THR A 311 20.21 0.23 -16.34
C THR A 311 20.04 1.30 -15.27
N ILE A 312 20.76 2.42 -15.39
CA ILE A 312 20.67 3.59 -14.49
C ILE A 312 19.60 4.60 -14.90
N ALA A 313 18.71 4.27 -15.85
CA ALA A 313 17.66 5.20 -16.25
C ALA A 313 16.73 5.54 -15.06
N PRO A 314 16.37 6.82 -14.85
CA PRO A 314 15.57 7.26 -13.70
C PRO A 314 14.23 6.53 -13.54
N VAL A 315 13.63 6.08 -14.65
CA VAL A 315 12.37 5.32 -14.63
C VAL A 315 12.49 4.02 -13.83
N HIS A 316 13.66 3.38 -13.75
CA HIS A 316 13.80 2.14 -12.99
C HIS A 316 13.55 2.35 -11.50
N ILE A 317 14.21 3.33 -10.89
CA ILE A 317 13.99 3.63 -9.46
C ILE A 317 12.63 4.30 -9.22
N HIS A 318 12.11 5.05 -10.19
CA HIS A 318 10.76 5.62 -10.12
C HIS A 318 9.71 4.51 -9.96
N GLU A 319 9.67 3.55 -10.89
CA GLU A 319 8.69 2.45 -10.85
C GLU A 319 8.93 1.51 -9.66
N GLN A 320 10.17 1.25 -9.29
CA GLN A 320 10.48 0.48 -8.08
C GLN A 320 9.99 1.15 -6.80
N THR A 321 9.98 2.49 -6.76
CA THR A 321 9.43 3.21 -5.62
C THR A 321 7.93 2.92 -5.50
N HIS A 322 7.17 2.96 -6.61
CA HIS A 322 5.75 2.56 -6.60
C HIS A 322 5.54 1.11 -6.13
N GLN A 323 6.35 0.18 -6.66
CA GLN A 323 6.29 -1.23 -6.29
C GLN A 323 6.58 -1.46 -4.80
N ILE A 324 7.61 -0.81 -4.25
CA ILE A 324 7.99 -0.89 -2.82
C ILE A 324 6.92 -0.23 -1.95
N PHE A 325 6.42 0.94 -2.33
CA PHE A 325 5.36 1.63 -1.60
C PHE A 325 4.14 0.75 -1.43
N ARG A 326 3.72 0.06 -2.50
CA ARG A 326 2.59 -0.86 -2.43
C ARG A 326 2.89 -2.13 -1.64
N ASN A 327 4.01 -2.80 -1.92
CA ASN A 327 4.24 -4.19 -1.51
C ASN A 327 5.09 -4.36 -0.25
N ARG A 328 5.77 -3.31 0.22
CA ARG A 328 6.60 -3.33 1.43
C ARG A 328 6.10 -2.35 2.48
N LEU A 329 5.74 -1.14 2.05
CA LEU A 329 5.21 -0.11 2.95
C LEU A 329 3.68 -0.20 3.10
N HIS A 330 2.99 -0.86 2.17
CA HIS A 330 1.52 -0.91 2.12
C HIS A 330 0.85 0.48 2.04
N LEU A 331 1.49 1.41 1.33
CA LEU A 331 1.10 2.80 1.11
C LEU A 331 0.68 3.03 -0.35
N SER A 332 -0.52 2.57 -0.72
CA SER A 332 -1.08 2.70 -2.08
C SER A 332 -2.03 3.91 -2.26
N GLY A 333 -2.27 4.67 -1.19
CA GLY A 333 -3.15 5.83 -1.13
C GLY A 333 -2.48 7.16 -1.51
N GLY A 334 -2.94 8.25 -0.93
CA GLY A 334 -2.51 9.63 -1.19
C GLY A 334 -2.96 10.20 -2.54
N GLY A 335 -3.26 9.35 -3.52
CA GLY A 335 -3.60 9.77 -4.88
C GLY A 335 -2.37 10.09 -5.74
N SER A 336 -2.60 10.63 -6.94
CA SER A 336 -1.55 10.77 -7.95
C SER A 336 -0.43 11.73 -7.52
N TRP A 337 -0.75 12.82 -6.82
CA TRP A 337 0.28 13.75 -6.37
C TRP A 337 1.26 13.10 -5.40
N PHE A 338 0.77 12.24 -4.51
CA PHE A 338 1.60 11.63 -3.49
C PHE A 338 2.45 10.51 -4.08
N GLN A 339 1.82 9.57 -4.79
CA GLN A 339 2.50 8.41 -5.38
C GLN A 339 3.58 8.86 -6.37
N GLU A 340 3.23 9.75 -7.30
CA GLU A 340 4.23 10.26 -8.25
C GLU A 340 5.26 11.16 -7.54
N GLY A 341 4.85 11.93 -6.53
CA GLY A 341 5.76 12.77 -5.76
C GLY A 341 6.87 11.98 -5.07
N VAL A 342 6.55 10.86 -4.42
CA VAL A 342 7.55 10.03 -3.74
C VAL A 342 8.49 9.33 -4.72
N ALA A 343 7.98 8.90 -5.87
CA ALA A 343 8.76 8.27 -6.92
C ALA A 343 9.69 9.27 -7.61
N GLU A 344 9.16 10.43 -8.03
CA GLU A 344 9.93 11.51 -8.63
C GLU A 344 11.01 12.04 -7.70
N TYR A 345 10.71 12.24 -6.42
CA TYR A 345 11.70 12.71 -5.44
C TYR A 345 12.94 11.80 -5.38
N ILE A 346 12.78 10.50 -5.58
CA ILE A 346 13.89 9.54 -5.59
C ILE A 346 14.62 9.50 -6.95
N SER A 347 13.88 9.65 -8.05
CA SER A 347 14.42 9.52 -9.41
C SER A 347 15.11 10.78 -9.92
N VAL A 348 14.66 11.97 -9.51
CA VAL A 348 15.20 13.25 -10.00
C VAL A 348 16.46 13.67 -9.27
N GLN A 349 17.28 14.45 -9.97
CA GLN A 349 18.38 15.20 -9.40
C GLN A 349 17.87 16.46 -8.69
N GLN A 350 18.54 16.85 -7.62
CA GLN A 350 18.20 18.05 -6.84
C GLN A 350 18.06 19.34 -7.68
N SER A 351 18.85 19.45 -8.76
CA SER A 351 18.83 20.61 -9.66
C SER A 351 17.57 20.71 -10.50
N GLU A 352 16.88 19.59 -10.75
CA GLU A 352 15.66 19.55 -11.55
C GLU A 352 14.50 20.22 -10.82
N LEU A 353 14.51 20.23 -9.48
CA LEU A 353 13.50 20.94 -8.69
C LEU A 353 13.74 22.46 -8.59
N ASN A 354 14.83 22.99 -9.18
CA ASN A 354 15.11 24.44 -9.13
C ASN A 354 14.05 25.29 -9.84
N GLU A 355 13.27 24.71 -10.75
CA GLU A 355 12.17 25.43 -11.42
C GLU A 355 11.06 25.80 -10.43
N VAL A 356 10.78 24.93 -9.45
CA VAL A 356 9.80 25.20 -8.38
C VAL A 356 10.19 26.40 -7.54
N LYS A 357 11.49 26.62 -7.33
CA LYS A 357 11.98 27.84 -6.66
C LYS A 357 11.63 29.11 -7.44
N GLN A 358 11.64 29.06 -8.78
CA GLN A 358 11.21 30.21 -9.60
C GLN A 358 9.70 30.39 -9.52
N PHE A 359 8.93 29.31 -9.59
CA PHE A 359 7.47 29.37 -9.47
C PHE A 359 7.02 29.93 -8.12
N ALA A 360 7.66 29.50 -7.02
CA ALA A 360 7.37 29.99 -5.68
C ALA A 360 7.67 31.49 -5.52
N LYS A 361 8.71 32.01 -6.19
CA LYS A 361 9.05 33.44 -6.20
C LYS A 361 8.09 34.28 -7.05
N GLN A 362 7.55 33.69 -8.10
CA GLN A 362 6.62 34.34 -9.02
C GLN A 362 5.16 34.21 -8.57
N GLY A 363 4.88 33.37 -7.56
CA GLY A 363 3.51 33.06 -7.12
C GLY A 363 2.73 32.25 -8.16
N THR A 364 3.43 31.42 -8.94
CA THR A 364 2.85 30.63 -10.06
C THR A 364 2.79 29.13 -9.77
N THR A 365 3.11 28.70 -8.56
CA THR A 365 2.84 27.32 -8.10
C THR A 365 1.34 27.05 -8.07
N GLN A 366 0.93 25.83 -8.41
CA GLN A 366 -0.45 25.41 -8.24
C GLN A 366 -0.79 25.37 -6.75
N PRO A 367 -1.99 25.82 -6.31
CA PRO A 367 -2.40 25.68 -4.91
C PRO A 367 -2.35 24.22 -4.45
N LEU A 368 -1.87 23.96 -3.22
CA LEU A 368 -1.72 22.58 -2.73
C LEU A 368 -3.04 21.82 -2.69
N ALA A 369 -4.14 22.48 -2.31
CA ALA A 369 -5.47 21.87 -2.31
C ALA A 369 -5.89 21.36 -3.70
N GLU A 370 -5.54 22.09 -4.76
CA GLU A 370 -5.82 21.69 -6.14
C GLU A 370 -4.91 20.54 -6.57
N LEU A 371 -3.60 20.65 -6.30
CA LEU A 371 -2.63 19.59 -6.61
C LEU A 371 -3.04 18.26 -5.95
N MET A 372 -3.45 18.32 -4.67
CA MET A 372 -3.81 17.16 -3.85
C MET A 372 -5.11 16.48 -4.25
N THR A 373 -5.94 17.15 -5.06
CA THR A 373 -7.22 16.64 -5.55
C THR A 373 -7.19 16.30 -7.04
N VAL A 374 -6.06 16.52 -7.74
CA VAL A 374 -5.91 16.11 -9.14
C VAL A 374 -6.14 14.60 -9.24
N PRO A 375 -7.07 14.13 -10.10
CA PRO A 375 -7.28 12.72 -10.29
C PRO A 375 -5.98 12.06 -10.74
N SER A 376 -5.36 12.52 -11.82
CA SER A 376 -4.17 11.90 -12.40
C SER A 376 -3.23 12.96 -12.95
N LEU A 377 -1.98 12.98 -12.49
CA LEU A 377 -0.94 13.85 -13.04
C LEU A 377 -0.60 13.50 -14.50
N LEU A 378 -0.84 12.25 -14.92
CA LEU A 378 -0.70 11.85 -16.33
C LEU A 378 -1.75 12.48 -17.25
N MET A 379 -3.00 12.59 -16.79
CA MET A 379 -4.11 13.07 -17.64
C MET A 379 -4.16 14.60 -17.73
N SER A 380 -3.62 15.29 -16.72
CA SER A 380 -3.37 16.74 -16.77
C SER A 380 -2.41 17.15 -17.91
N ALA A 381 -1.68 16.18 -18.51
CA ALA A 381 -0.84 16.36 -19.68
C ALA A 381 -1.60 16.40 -21.02
N GLY A 382 -2.80 15.84 -21.07
CA GLY A 382 -3.57 15.65 -22.31
C GLY A 382 -4.51 16.80 -22.67
N ASP A 383 -5.15 17.43 -21.68
CA ASP A 383 -6.25 18.39 -21.90
C ASP A 383 -5.85 19.87 -21.77
N ALA A 384 -4.64 20.18 -21.34
CA ALA A 384 -4.15 21.55 -21.32
C ALA A 384 -3.54 21.91 -22.68
N THR A 385 -4.27 22.72 -23.45
CA THR A 385 -3.73 23.53 -24.56
C THR A 385 -2.26 23.90 -24.30
N ARG A 386 -1.35 23.32 -25.09
CA ARG A 386 0.10 23.56 -25.03
C ARG A 386 0.39 25.06 -25.15
N LYS A 387 0.43 25.79 -24.03
CA LYS A 387 0.99 27.14 -23.99
C LYS A 387 2.50 27.00 -24.21
N LYS A 388 3.00 27.64 -25.27
CA LYS A 388 4.41 27.66 -25.66
C LYS A 388 5.32 27.83 -24.44
N GLY A 389 6.19 26.86 -24.18
CA GLY A 389 7.38 27.05 -23.35
C GLY A 389 7.56 26.12 -22.14
N GLY A 390 6.57 25.33 -21.74
CA GLY A 390 6.72 24.37 -20.64
C GLY A 390 5.63 23.31 -20.64
N SER A 391 5.98 22.08 -20.28
CA SER A 391 5.03 21.00 -20.07
C SER A 391 4.33 21.24 -18.72
N VAL A 392 3.06 21.64 -18.74
CA VAL A 392 2.23 21.79 -17.52
C VAL A 392 2.21 20.48 -16.71
N ALA A 393 2.33 19.33 -17.39
CA ALA A 393 2.47 18.03 -16.75
C ALA A 393 3.78 17.91 -15.98
N GLY A 394 4.92 18.24 -16.60
CA GLY A 394 6.22 18.23 -15.93
C GLY A 394 6.23 19.12 -14.68
N GLY A 395 5.56 20.29 -14.74
CA GLY A 395 5.39 21.18 -13.59
C GLY A 395 4.69 20.52 -12.39
N ALA A 396 3.62 19.75 -12.60
CA ALA A 396 2.88 19.12 -11.51
C ALA A 396 3.63 17.94 -10.86
N TYR A 397 4.34 17.10 -11.65
CA TYR A 397 5.25 16.08 -11.12
C TYR A 397 6.39 16.70 -10.32
N THR A 398 6.98 17.78 -10.85
CA THR A 398 8.06 18.49 -10.18
C THR A 398 7.57 19.14 -8.88
N GLN A 399 6.36 19.69 -8.87
CA GLN A 399 5.73 20.25 -7.66
C GLN A 399 5.35 19.17 -6.63
N ALA A 400 4.96 17.97 -7.09
CA ALA A 400 4.73 16.84 -6.20
C ALA A 400 6.03 16.37 -5.53
N ALA A 401 7.11 16.21 -6.30
CA ALA A 401 8.43 15.86 -5.77
C ALA A 401 8.99 16.91 -4.81
N SER A 402 8.76 18.19 -5.11
CA SER A 402 9.21 19.32 -4.30
C SER A 402 8.49 19.40 -2.95
N LEU A 403 7.26 18.88 -2.88
CA LEU A 403 6.54 18.74 -1.63
C LEU A 403 7.17 17.65 -0.75
N ILE A 404 7.55 16.50 -1.31
CA ILE A 404 8.28 15.46 -0.57
C ILE A 404 9.62 15.99 -0.06
N GLU A 405 10.35 16.75 -0.88
CA GLU A 405 11.59 17.42 -0.45
C GLU A 405 11.34 18.38 0.72
N PHE A 406 10.33 19.25 0.62
CA PHE A 406 9.97 20.20 1.67
C PHE A 406 9.72 19.47 2.99
N VAL A 407 8.91 18.41 2.97
CA VAL A 407 8.59 17.67 4.19
C VAL A 407 9.85 16.99 4.76
N LYS A 408 10.72 16.44 3.92
CA LYS A 408 11.93 15.76 4.40
C LYS A 408 12.99 16.72 4.95
N HIS A 409 13.16 17.90 4.35
CA HIS A 409 14.36 18.74 4.57
C HIS A 409 14.09 20.08 5.24
N SER A 410 12.84 20.56 5.25
CA SER A 410 12.53 21.78 5.98
C SER A 410 12.67 21.57 7.49
N LYS A 411 12.98 22.64 8.23
CA LYS A 411 12.99 22.60 9.70
C LYS A 411 11.61 22.25 10.27
N PHE A 412 10.57 22.57 9.52
CA PHE A 412 9.18 22.31 9.85
C PHE A 412 8.82 20.82 9.74
N GLY A 413 9.29 20.16 8.67
CA GLY A 413 8.87 18.82 8.31
C GLY A 413 9.75 17.67 8.80
N LYS A 414 11.07 17.88 8.84
CA LYS A 414 12.06 16.79 8.87
C LYS A 414 11.86 15.72 9.95
N ASP A 415 11.45 16.13 11.16
CA ASP A 415 11.34 15.23 12.32
C ASP A 415 10.02 14.43 12.30
N LYS A 416 9.10 14.77 11.39
CA LYS A 416 7.78 14.15 11.20
C LYS A 416 7.61 13.53 9.81
N PHE A 417 8.71 13.46 9.03
CA PHE A 417 8.68 13.04 7.63
C PHE A 417 8.05 11.66 7.46
N LEU A 418 8.52 10.65 8.20
CA LEU A 418 8.01 9.28 8.07
C LEU A 418 6.56 9.16 8.55
N GLU A 419 6.20 9.84 9.64
CA GLU A 419 4.80 9.89 10.12
C GLU A 419 3.87 10.49 9.05
N TRP A 420 4.34 11.53 8.34
CA TRP A 420 3.58 12.15 7.27
C TRP A 420 3.51 11.28 6.01
N ILE A 421 4.59 10.61 5.62
CA ILE A 421 4.58 9.66 4.50
C ILE A 421 3.57 8.55 4.75
N ASP A 422 3.57 7.96 5.95
CA ASP A 422 2.63 6.91 6.32
C ASP A 422 1.18 7.40 6.31
N ALA A 423 0.92 8.56 6.94
CA ALA A 423 -0.43 9.12 6.99
C ALA A 423 -0.96 9.46 5.59
N MET A 424 -0.17 10.17 4.76
CA MET A 424 -0.63 10.55 3.42
C MET A 424 -0.77 9.34 2.50
N GLY A 425 0.12 8.35 2.62
CA GLY A 425 0.08 7.11 1.84
C GLY A 425 -1.12 6.21 2.13
N ARG A 426 -1.89 6.48 3.19
CA ARG A 426 -3.14 5.77 3.53
C ARG A 426 -4.41 6.52 3.13
N VAL A 427 -4.31 7.83 2.91
CA VAL A 427 -5.47 8.65 2.58
C VAL A 427 -6.06 8.24 1.23
N GLY A 428 -7.40 8.19 1.14
CA GLY A 428 -8.08 7.94 -0.13
C GLY A 428 -7.72 9.00 -1.18
N ARG A 429 -7.64 8.60 -2.45
CA ARG A 429 -7.34 9.50 -3.57
C ARG A 429 -8.28 10.72 -3.57
N GLY A 430 -7.70 11.91 -3.52
CA GLY A 430 -8.44 13.17 -3.55
C GLY A 430 -9.26 13.47 -2.29
N ASP A 431 -9.11 12.72 -1.20
CA ASP A 431 -9.81 12.96 0.07
C ASP A 431 -9.16 14.15 0.82
N LEU A 432 -9.39 15.35 0.31
CA LEU A 432 -8.86 16.59 0.88
C LEU A 432 -9.20 16.77 2.37
N PRO A 433 -10.41 16.44 2.87
CA PRO A 433 -10.68 16.46 4.31
C PRO A 433 -9.75 15.56 5.13
N ALA A 434 -9.44 14.35 4.65
CA ALA A 434 -8.49 13.45 5.32
C ALA A 434 -7.05 13.98 5.27
N ILE A 435 -6.62 14.54 4.13
CA ILE A 435 -5.32 15.20 4.02
C ILE A 435 -5.22 16.35 5.03
N LYS A 436 -6.23 17.22 5.10
CA LYS A 436 -6.29 18.34 6.06
C LYS A 436 -6.17 17.84 7.50
N ARG A 437 -6.94 16.82 7.89
CA ARG A 437 -6.84 16.21 9.23
C ARG A 437 -5.45 15.63 9.51
N GLY A 438 -4.84 14.96 8.54
CA GLY A 438 -3.49 14.42 8.68
C GLY A 438 -2.45 15.52 8.90
N ILE A 439 -2.52 16.61 8.12
CA ILE A 439 -1.65 17.78 8.30
C ILE A 439 -1.85 18.41 9.67
N THR A 440 -3.09 18.63 10.10
CA THR A 440 -3.38 19.20 11.43
C THR A 440 -2.92 18.29 12.56
N ARG A 441 -3.14 16.97 12.46
CA ARG A 441 -2.70 16.00 13.48
C ARG A 441 -1.17 15.99 13.61
N ILE A 442 -0.48 15.92 12.49
CA ILE A 442 0.98 15.75 12.47
C ILE A 442 1.67 17.08 12.77
N TYR A 443 1.30 18.15 12.08
CA TYR A 443 2.01 19.43 12.17
C TYR A 443 1.37 20.45 13.10
N GLY A 444 0.12 20.27 13.49
CA GLY A 444 -0.60 21.24 14.34
C GLY A 444 -1.04 22.50 13.60
N VAL A 445 -1.12 22.46 12.26
CA VAL A 445 -1.44 23.61 11.40
C VAL A 445 -2.57 23.30 10.42
N THR A 446 -3.13 24.34 9.81
CA THR A 446 -4.06 24.21 8.67
C THR A 446 -3.32 23.87 7.38
N LEU A 447 -4.05 23.47 6.32
CA LEU A 447 -3.44 23.26 5.00
C LEU A 447 -2.88 24.56 4.44
N GLU A 448 -3.55 25.68 4.72
CA GLU A 448 -3.18 27.00 4.24
C GLU A 448 -1.87 27.49 4.90
N GLU A 449 -1.70 27.21 6.20
CA GLU A 449 -0.44 27.46 6.92
C GLU A 449 0.70 26.53 6.44
N PHE A 450 0.39 25.25 6.21
CA PHE A 450 1.34 24.29 5.65
C PHE A 450 1.81 24.70 4.24
N GLU A 451 0.91 25.21 3.41
CA GLU A 451 1.22 25.76 2.10
C GLU A 451 2.11 27.02 2.18
N ALA A 452 1.85 27.91 3.15
CA ALA A 452 2.69 29.08 3.36
C ALA A 452 4.14 28.70 3.73
N GLU A 453 4.32 27.71 4.61
CA GLU A 453 5.65 27.17 4.97
C GLU A 453 6.35 26.50 3.77
N TYR A 454 5.59 25.76 2.96
CA TYR A 454 6.10 25.18 1.72
C TYR A 454 6.61 26.26 0.75
N LEU A 455 5.86 27.34 0.55
CA LEU A 455 6.25 28.43 -0.33
C LEU A 455 7.49 29.18 0.21
N ASP A 456 7.54 29.47 1.52
CA ASP A 456 8.70 30.11 2.15
C ASP A 456 9.96 29.25 1.98
N TYR A 457 9.85 27.94 2.24
CA TYR A 457 10.94 26.99 2.01
C TYR A 457 11.50 27.09 0.59
N TRP A 458 10.63 27.09 -0.42
CA TRP A 458 11.05 27.11 -1.82
C TRP A 458 11.62 28.46 -2.25
N GLN A 459 11.06 29.58 -1.78
CA GLN A 459 11.62 30.92 -2.01
C GLN A 459 13.05 31.03 -1.44
N ASN A 460 13.28 30.43 -0.28
CA ASN A 460 14.54 30.49 0.47
C ASN A 460 15.44 29.25 0.30
N ARG A 461 15.08 28.31 -0.59
CA ARG A 461 15.72 27.00 -0.68
C ARG A 461 17.23 27.10 -0.88
N LYS A 462 17.95 26.34 -0.06
CA LYS A 462 19.40 26.11 -0.17
C LYS A 462 19.68 24.71 -0.71
N LYS A 463 20.89 24.48 -1.18
CA LYS A 463 21.35 23.14 -1.56
C LYS A 463 21.34 22.24 -0.32
N VAL A 464 20.51 21.20 -0.33
CA VAL A 464 20.50 20.10 0.64
C VAL A 464 21.72 19.21 0.39
N ARG A 465 22.53 18.96 1.44
CA ARG A 465 23.76 18.16 1.35
C ARG A 465 23.47 16.66 1.33
N ASP A 466 22.54 16.20 2.17
CA ASP A 466 22.21 14.78 2.37
C ASP A 466 20.82 14.46 1.80
N TRP A 467 20.65 14.72 0.50
CA TRP A 467 19.36 14.66 -0.19
C TRP A 467 18.62 13.32 0.00
N HIS A 468 19.24 12.21 -0.41
CA HIS A 468 18.71 10.85 -0.19
C HIS A 468 19.32 10.19 1.07
N GLY A 469 19.77 10.99 2.03
CA GLY A 469 20.27 10.46 3.31
C GLY A 469 19.15 9.83 4.15
N PRO A 470 19.52 8.97 5.12
CA PRO A 470 18.56 8.36 6.03
C PRO A 470 17.77 9.44 6.76
N SER A 471 16.46 9.22 6.89
CA SER A 471 15.62 10.03 7.77
C SER A 471 16.07 9.78 9.22
N LYS A 472 16.30 10.86 9.97
CA LYS A 472 16.79 10.79 11.35
C LYS A 472 15.67 10.59 12.36
#